data_AF-A0A939SRV6-F1
#
_entry.id   AF-A0A939SRV6-F1
#
_cell.length_a   1.000
_cell.length_b   1.000
_cell.length_c   1.000
_cell.angle_alpha   90.00
_cell.angle_beta   90.00
_cell.angle_gamma   90.00
#
_symmetry.space_group_name_H-M   'P 1'
#
loop_
_entity.id
_entity.type
_entity.pdbx_description
1 polymer ?
#
loop_
_entity_poly.entity_id
_entity_poly.type
_entity_poly.pdbx_seq_one_letter_code
_entity_poly.pdbx_strand_id
1 'polypeptide(L)'
;MDDEALRASAELSERYISGRQLPDKAIDVLDTACARAAINLSSPPKMLSSLKTDLQQIEMETAILKREHHLGLDNHQNALRN
;
A
#
# COMPACT_ATOMS: atom_id res chain seq x y z
N MET A 1 11.65 -12.48 18.25
CA MET A 1 12.84 -12.21 17.42
C MET A 1 13.56 -13.53 17.28
N ASP A 2 13.78 -13.96 16.05
CA ASP A 2 14.39 -15.26 15.75
C ASP A 2 15.90 -15.10 15.64
N ASP A 3 16.64 -16.13 16.08
CA ASP A 3 18.11 -16.15 16.06
C ASP A 3 18.68 -15.97 14.63
N GLU A 4 17.94 -16.47 13.63
CA GLU A 4 18.27 -16.29 12.21
C GLU A 4 18.21 -14.83 11.77
N ALA A 5 17.24 -14.06 12.28
CA ALA A 5 17.14 -12.63 11.94
C ALA A 5 18.30 -11.84 12.54
N LEU A 6 18.77 -12.22 13.74
CA LEU A 6 19.93 -11.60 14.37
C LEU A 6 21.22 -11.89 13.58
N ARG A 7 21.42 -13.16 13.20
CA ARG A 7 22.56 -13.59 12.37
C ARG A 7 22.55 -12.90 11.01
N ALA A 8 21.42 -12.88 10.32
CA ALA A 8 21.27 -12.23 9.03
C ALA A 8 21.53 -10.71 9.11
N SER A 9 21.02 -10.02 10.13
CA SER A 9 21.33 -8.59 10.33
C SER A 9 22.83 -8.36 10.56
N ALA A 10 23.50 -9.20 11.33
CA ALA A 10 24.94 -9.10 11.53
C ALA A 10 25.72 -9.33 10.23
N GLU A 11 25.41 -10.40 9.49
CA GLU A 11 26.10 -10.75 8.24
C GLU A 11 25.89 -9.70 7.14
N LEU A 12 24.66 -9.23 6.95
CA LEU A 12 24.32 -8.27 5.90
C LEU A 12 24.86 -6.88 6.22
N SER A 13 24.76 -6.44 7.48
CA SER A 13 25.33 -5.16 7.88
C SER A 13 26.86 -5.18 7.82
N GLU A 14 27.49 -6.31 8.15
CA GLU A 14 28.94 -6.49 7.98
C GLU A 14 29.36 -6.37 6.52
N ARG A 15 28.62 -7.05 5.62
CA ARG A 15 28.94 -7.08 4.19
C ARG A 15 28.71 -5.76 3.47
N TYR A 16 27.67 -5.01 3.82
CA TYR A 16 27.18 -3.90 2.99
C TYR A 16 27.24 -2.51 3.65
N ILE A 17 27.43 -2.42 4.97
CA ILE A 17 27.52 -1.14 5.69
C ILE A 17 28.96 -0.92 6.16
N SER A 18 29.77 -0.37 5.27
CA SER A 18 31.15 0.05 5.55
C SER A 18 31.20 1.34 6.38
N GLY A 19 32.24 1.52 7.18
CA GLY A 19 32.43 2.73 7.99
C GLY A 19 31.65 2.75 9.31
N ARG A 20 30.96 1.65 9.64
CA ARG A 20 30.32 1.42 10.95
C ARG A 20 30.73 0.04 11.49
N GLN A 21 30.69 -0.10 12.81
CA GLN A 21 31.09 -1.32 13.51
C GLN A 21 29.88 -2.09 14.04
N LEU A 22 30.03 -3.41 14.17
CA LEU A 22 29.11 -4.22 14.97
C LEU A 22 29.25 -3.87 16.45
N PRO A 23 28.18 -4.01 17.27
CA PRO A 23 26.85 -4.50 16.89
C PRO A 23 25.92 -3.41 16.31
N ASP A 24 26.30 -2.14 16.40
CA ASP A 24 25.45 -0.97 16.13
C ASP A 24 24.76 -1.03 14.76
N LYS A 25 25.52 -1.29 13.70
CA LYS A 25 24.97 -1.38 12.34
C LYS A 25 23.99 -2.55 12.13
N ALA A 26 24.12 -3.63 12.91
CA ALA A 26 23.19 -4.76 12.83
C ALA A 26 21.88 -4.43 13.56
N ILE A 27 21.95 -3.70 14.68
CA ILE A 27 20.79 -3.22 15.42
C ILE A 27 19.97 -2.28 14.53
N ASP A 28 20.61 -1.31 13.87
CA ASP A 28 19.92 -0.38 12.97
C ASP A 28 19.19 -1.09 11.80
N VAL A 29 19.84 -2.10 11.21
CA VAL A 29 19.23 -2.91 10.14
C VAL A 29 18.02 -3.66 10.67
N LEU A 30 18.16 -4.29 11.83
CA LEU A 30 17.09 -5.06 12.47
C LEU A 30 15.91 -4.16 12.83
N ASP A 31 16.15 -3.02 13.44
CA ASP A 31 15.12 -2.05 13.84
C ASP A 31 14.35 -1.53 12.62
N THR A 32 15.08 -1.19 11.56
CA THR A 32 14.46 -0.74 10.30
C THR A 32 13.61 -1.84 9.68
N ALA A 33 14.09 -3.09 9.67
CA ALA A 33 13.34 -4.23 9.15
C ALA A 33 12.08 -4.49 9.98
N CYS A 34 12.18 -4.47 11.31
CA CYS A 34 11.06 -4.65 12.23
C CYS A 34 10.01 -3.53 12.06
N ALA A 35 10.44 -2.28 11.95
CA ALA A 35 9.53 -1.15 11.70
C ALA A 35 8.77 -1.33 10.39
N ARG A 36 9.46 -1.71 9.31
CA ARG A 36 8.83 -1.99 8.01
C ARG A 36 7.85 -3.16 8.08
N ALA A 37 8.21 -4.24 8.78
CA ALA A 37 7.33 -5.39 8.96
C ALA A 37 6.06 -4.99 9.75
N ALA A 38 6.21 -4.20 10.82
CA ALA A 38 5.09 -3.71 11.61
C ALA A 38 4.13 -2.84 10.78
N ILE A 39 4.65 -1.92 9.96
CA ILE A 39 3.85 -1.11 9.04
C ILE A 39 3.08 -1.99 8.05
N ASN A 40 3.76 -2.99 7.48
CA ASN A 40 3.13 -3.90 6.52
C ASN A 40 2.09 -4.82 7.15
N LEU A 41 2.21 -5.13 8.44
CA LEU A 41 1.25 -5.97 9.16
C LEU A 41 0.02 -5.17 9.64
N SER A 42 0.18 -3.88 9.92
CA SER A 42 -0.91 -3.01 10.37
C SER A 42 -1.82 -2.52 9.25
N SER A 43 -1.41 -2.68 7.98
CA SER A 43 -2.13 -2.16 6.82
C SER A 43 -2.37 -3.26 5.77
N PRO A 44 -3.51 -3.25 5.05
CA PRO A 44 -3.73 -4.17 3.95
C PRO A 44 -2.65 -3.99 2.86
N PRO A 45 -2.28 -5.05 2.13
CA PRO A 45 -1.32 -4.94 1.03
C PRO A 45 -1.70 -3.82 0.06
N LYS A 46 -0.70 -3.05 -0.39
CA LYS A 46 -0.91 -1.87 -1.23
C LYS A 46 -1.82 -2.15 -2.44
N MET A 47 -1.59 -3.27 -3.12
CA MET A 47 -2.39 -3.69 -4.27
C MET A 47 -3.86 -3.92 -3.91
N LEU A 48 -4.14 -4.54 -2.75
CA LEU A 48 -5.50 -4.74 -2.27
C LEU A 48 -6.16 -3.41 -1.89
N SER A 49 -5.41 -2.51 -1.25
CA SER A 49 -5.91 -1.18 -0.91
C SER A 49 -6.30 -0.40 -2.17
N SER A 50 -5.42 -0.39 -3.18
CA SER A 50 -5.71 0.25 -4.48
C SER A 50 -6.95 -0.32 -5.14
N LEU A 51 -7.07 -1.65 -5.23
CA LEU A 51 -8.25 -2.28 -5.84
C LEU A 51 -9.56 -1.93 -5.10
N LYS A 52 -9.52 -1.83 -3.76
CA LYS A 52 -10.67 -1.40 -2.97
C LYS A 52 -11.06 0.05 -3.25
N THR A 53 -10.07 0.94 -3.39
CA THR A 53 -10.32 2.33 -3.77
C THR A 53 -10.97 2.42 -5.15
N ASP A 54 -10.45 1.67 -6.12
CA ASP A 54 -11.00 1.65 -7.48
C ASP A 54 -12.45 1.12 -7.49
N LEU A 55 -12.72 0.06 -6.72
CA LEU A 55 -14.07 -0.48 -6.57
C LEU A 55 -15.04 0.56 -5.97
N GLN A 56 -14.62 1.24 -4.89
CA GLN A 56 -15.44 2.29 -4.27
C GLN A 56 -15.76 3.43 -5.23
N GLN A 57 -14.80 3.80 -6.09
CA GLN A 57 -15.02 4.83 -7.11
C GLN A 57 -16.07 4.39 -8.13
N ILE A 58 -15.96 3.16 -8.64
CA ILE A 58 -16.92 2.59 -9.61
C ILE A 58 -18.32 2.47 -8.98
N GLU A 59 -18.40 2.03 -7.73
CA GLU A 59 -19.68 1.93 -6.99
C GLU A 59 -20.33 3.30 -6.83
N MET A 60 -19.55 4.33 -6.50
CA MET A 60 -20.04 5.71 -6.39
C MET A 60 -20.54 6.23 -7.74
N GLU A 61 -19.77 6.05 -8.81
CA GLU A 61 -20.15 6.45 -10.17
C GLU A 61 -21.45 5.74 -10.61
N THR A 62 -21.54 4.43 -10.35
CA THR A 62 -22.74 3.65 -10.65
C THR A 62 -23.96 4.14 -9.86
N ALA A 63 -23.78 4.52 -8.60
CA ALA A 63 -24.86 5.05 -7.76
C ALA A 63 -25.36 6.41 -8.27
N ILE A 64 -24.45 7.28 -8.74
CA ILE A 64 -24.79 8.57 -9.35
C ILE A 64 -25.59 8.35 -10.63
N LEU A 65 -25.10 7.52 -11.55
CA LEU A 65 -25.78 7.22 -12.82
C LEU A 65 -27.19 6.64 -12.60
N LYS A 66 -27.33 5.72 -11.64
CA LYS A 66 -28.64 5.16 -11.29
C LYS A 66 -29.60 6.23 -10.77
N ARG A 67 -29.10 7.18 -9.97
CA ARG A 67 -29.89 8.30 -9.46
C ARG A 67 -30.32 9.24 -10.59
N GLU A 68 -29.43 9.57 -11.51
CA GLU A 68 -29.73 10.39 -12.68
C GLU A 68 -30.81 9.75 -13.56
N HIS A 69 -30.67 8.46 -13.85
CA HIS A 69 -31.67 7.68 -14.59
C HIS A 69 -33.02 7.66 -13.85
N HIS A 70 -33.03 7.45 -12.53
CA HIS A 70 -34.28 7.45 -11.74
C HIS A 70 -34.96 8.82 -11.72
N LEU A 71 -34.20 9.91 -11.75
CA LEU A 71 -34.71 11.28 -11.82
C LEU A 71 -35.13 11.70 -13.24
N GLY A 72 -35.01 10.82 -14.24
CA GLY A 72 -35.36 11.11 -15.63
C GLY A 72 -34.42 12.11 -16.30
N LEU A 73 -33.19 12.25 -15.79
CA LEU A 73 -32.18 13.18 -16.30
C LEU A 73 -31.41 12.64 -17.52
N ASP A 74 -31.88 11.55 -18.15
CA ASP A 74 -31.27 10.89 -19.33
C ASP A 74 -31.16 11.77 -20.60
N ASN A 75 -31.51 13.06 -20.52
CA ASN A 75 -31.60 13.97 -21.66
C ASN A 75 -30.27 14.63 -22.11
N HIS A 76 -29.09 14.10 -21.76
CA HIS A 76 -27.83 14.67 -22.26
C HIS A 76 -27.35 14.08 -23.60
N GLN A 77 -27.86 12.92 -24.04
CA GLN A 77 -27.47 12.34 -25.33
C GLN A 77 -28.26 12.85 -26.54
N ASN A 78 -29.43 13.48 -26.33
CA ASN A 78 -30.27 13.96 -27.44
C ASN A 78 -29.94 15.39 -27.92
N ALA A 79 -29.08 16.15 -27.22
CA ALA A 79 -28.74 17.53 -27.60
C ALA A 79 -27.53 17.66 -28.54
N LEU A 80 -26.75 16.59 -28.75
CA LEU A 80 -25.54 16.59 -29.60
C LEU A 80 -25.75 15.91 -30.96
N ARG A 81 -27.00 15.64 -31.36
CA ARG A 81 -27.34 14.90 -32.59
C ARG A 81 -28.28 15.66 -33.54
N ASN A 82 -28.35 16.99 -33.47
CA ASN A 82 -28.93 17.85 -34.51
C ASN A 82 -27.91 18.88 -34.99
#